data_AF-A0A059F5Q1-F1
#
_entry.id   AF-A0A059F5Q1-F1
#
_cell.length_a   1.000
_cell.length_b   1.000
_cell.length_c   1.000
_cell.angle_alpha   90.00
_cell.angle_beta   90.00
_cell.angle_gamma   90.00
#
_symmetry.space_group_name_H-M   'P 1'
#
loop_
_entity.id
_entity.type
_entity.pdbx_description
1 polymer ?
#
loop_
_entity_poly.entity_id
_entity_poly.type
_entity_poly.pdbx_seq_one_letter_code
_entity_poly.pdbx_strand_id
1 'polypeptide(L)'
;MISSSRVYTFFFFFYFLKILGFVIYIKFIASFNEKIGIRISPFGVYLTWLSFVNAFITFLLLTNVFVSQKVNMYIPYIILEGNAVIVSIALLPFVGKGYHFIAFVCPLFIEYFLILYAFDKDIKTAKYVEAQKFGLNVLAQRALKVSLKLIR
;
A
#
# COMPACT_ATOMS: atom_id res chain seq x y z
N MET A 1 -1.86 7.67 18.46
CA MET A 1 -1.51 6.26 18.70
C MET A 1 -2.13 5.47 17.56
N ILE A 2 -1.29 4.91 16.67
CA ILE A 2 -1.73 4.18 15.46
C ILE A 2 -2.32 2.84 15.92
N SER A 3 -3.55 2.88 16.43
CA SER A 3 -4.18 1.79 17.18
C SER A 3 -5.44 1.35 16.45
N SER A 4 -5.27 0.78 15.27
CA SER A 4 -6.32 -0.06 14.72
C SER A 4 -5.70 -1.34 14.17
N SER A 5 -5.63 -2.34 15.04
CA SER A 5 -5.27 -3.72 14.68
C SER A 5 -6.07 -4.20 13.45
N ARG A 6 -7.32 -3.77 13.30
CA ARG A 6 -8.16 -4.08 12.14
C ARG A 6 -7.59 -3.55 10.83
N VAL A 7 -7.08 -2.33 10.82
CA VAL A 7 -6.49 -1.71 9.62
C VAL A 7 -5.23 -2.47 9.20
N TYR A 8 -4.40 -2.88 10.16
CA TYR A 8 -3.25 -3.76 9.89
C TYR A 8 -3.68 -5.12 9.31
N THR A 9 -4.73 -5.75 9.85
CA THR A 9 -5.26 -7.02 9.31
C THR A 9 -5.73 -6.88 7.87
N PHE A 10 -6.42 -5.78 7.54
CA PHE A 10 -6.81 -5.50 6.16
C PHE A 10 -5.61 -5.36 5.23
N PHE A 11 -4.56 -4.64 5.65
CA PHE A 11 -3.34 -4.53 4.85
C PHE A 11 -2.63 -5.86 4.67
N PHE A 12 -2.54 -6.67 5.73
CA PHE A 12 -1.98 -8.00 5.64
C PHE A 12 -2.72 -8.87 4.62
N PHE A 13 -4.05 -8.79 4.61
CA PHE A 13 -4.88 -9.48 3.62
C PHE A 13 -4.60 -9.01 2.19
N PHE A 14 -4.47 -7.70 1.94
CA PHE A 14 -4.10 -7.17 0.62
C PHE A 14 -2.71 -7.62 0.17
N TYR A 15 -1.73 -7.65 1.06
CA TYR A 15 -0.40 -8.20 0.75
C TYR A 15 -0.45 -9.67 0.36
N PHE A 16 -1.23 -10.48 1.08
CA PHE A 16 -1.41 -11.88 0.75
C PHE A 16 -2.06 -12.04 -0.64
N LEU A 17 -3.07 -11.21 -0.94
CA LEU A 17 -3.71 -11.17 -2.26
C LEU A 17 -2.73 -10.78 -3.38
N LYS A 18 -1.86 -9.78 -3.14
CA LYS A 18 -0.80 -9.36 -4.06
C LYS A 18 0.14 -10.53 -4.37
N ILE A 19 0.63 -11.23 -3.35
CA ILE A 19 1.53 -12.39 -3.50
C ILE A 19 0.86 -13.51 -4.30
N LEU A 20 -0.39 -13.86 -3.98
CA LEU A 20 -1.14 -14.87 -4.74
C LEU A 20 -1.34 -14.44 -6.20
N GLY A 21 -1.68 -13.17 -6.44
CA GLY A 21 -1.80 -12.59 -7.77
C GLY A 21 -0.51 -12.72 -8.58
N PHE A 22 0.65 -12.48 -7.96
CA PHE A 22 1.95 -12.68 -8.61
C PHE A 22 2.19 -14.14 -9.01
N VAL A 23 1.93 -15.09 -8.13
CA VAL A 23 2.13 -16.52 -8.42
C VAL A 23 1.29 -16.95 -9.63
N ILE A 24 0.03 -16.50 -9.69
CA ILE A 24 -0.87 -16.77 -10.82
C ILE A 24 -0.35 -16.12 -12.10
N TYR A 25 0.12 -14.87 -12.04
CA TYR A 25 0.64 -14.14 -13.18
C TYR A 25 1.93 -14.77 -13.75
N ILE A 26 2.84 -15.25 -12.89
CA ILE A 26 4.04 -16.00 -13.31
C ILE A 26 3.63 -17.27 -14.07
N LYS A 27 2.70 -18.05 -13.50
CA LYS A 27 2.20 -19.27 -14.14
C LYS A 27 1.60 -18.97 -15.51
N PHE A 28 0.90 -17.85 -15.64
CA PHE A 28 0.34 -17.39 -16.90
C PHE A 28 1.43 -17.01 -17.92
N ILE A 29 2.44 -16.23 -17.52
CA ILE A 29 3.57 -15.85 -18.39
C ILE A 29 4.32 -17.10 -18.86
N ALA A 30 4.59 -18.06 -17.97
CA ALA A 30 5.26 -19.31 -18.31
C ALA A 30 4.47 -20.10 -19.37
N SER A 31 3.16 -20.28 -19.15
CA SER A 31 2.29 -20.98 -20.11
C SER A 31 2.17 -20.28 -21.47
N PHE A 32 2.20 -18.94 -21.49
CA PHE A 32 2.20 -18.18 -22.74
C PHE A 32 3.52 -18.35 -23.51
N ASN A 33 4.66 -18.28 -22.81
CA ASN A 33 5.98 -18.42 -23.44
C ASN A 33 6.22 -19.84 -23.98
N GLU A 34 5.78 -20.88 -23.26
CA GLU A 34 5.87 -22.28 -23.71
C GLU A 34 5.24 -22.48 -25.09
N LYS A 35 4.12 -21.81 -25.38
CA LYS A 35 3.45 -21.88 -26.69
C LYS A 35 4.24 -21.23 -27.83
N ILE A 36 5.20 -20.37 -27.50
CA ILE A 36 6.05 -19.62 -28.46
C ILE A 36 7.44 -20.27 -28.56
N GLY A 37 7.69 -21.39 -27.86
CA GLY A 37 8.99 -22.07 -27.83
C GLY A 37 10.05 -21.34 -27.00
N ILE A 38 9.66 -20.27 -26.29
CA ILE A 38 10.51 -19.55 -25.34
C ILE A 38 10.26 -20.18 -23.97
N ARG A 39 11.29 -20.68 -23.29
CA ARG A 39 11.09 -21.27 -21.96
C ARG A 39 10.54 -20.24 -20.97
N ILE A 40 11.17 -19.06 -20.93
CA ILE A 40 10.79 -17.94 -20.06
C ILE A 40 11.31 -16.63 -20.68
N SER A 41 10.48 -15.59 -20.79
CA SER A 41 10.92 -14.25 -21.19
C SER A 41 11.73 -13.58 -20.07
N PRO A 42 13.00 -13.15 -20.32
CA PRO A 42 13.83 -12.47 -19.31
C PRO A 42 13.17 -11.22 -18.73
N PHE A 43 12.45 -10.47 -19.57
CA PHE A 43 11.74 -9.27 -19.15
C PHE A 43 10.57 -9.58 -18.20
N GLY A 44 9.83 -10.66 -18.47
CA GLY A 44 8.74 -11.12 -17.60
C GLY A 44 9.23 -11.55 -16.22
N VAL A 45 10.37 -12.24 -16.14
CA VAL A 45 11.01 -12.62 -14.87
C VAL A 45 11.48 -11.40 -14.11
N TYR A 46 12.15 -10.48 -14.79
CA TYR A 46 12.66 -9.27 -14.18
C TYR A 46 11.52 -8.45 -13.54
N LEU A 47 10.44 -8.20 -14.28
CA LEU A 47 9.27 -7.48 -13.78
C LEU A 47 8.61 -8.20 -12.60
N THR A 48 8.50 -9.52 -12.68
CA THR A 48 7.94 -10.32 -11.59
C THR A 48 8.78 -10.19 -10.33
N TRP A 49 10.10 -10.36 -10.46
CA TRP A 49 11.03 -10.26 -9.35
C TRP A 49 11.00 -8.88 -8.71
N LEU A 50 11.05 -7.83 -9.53
CA LEU A 50 10.94 -6.43 -9.09
C LEU A 50 9.66 -6.22 -8.28
N SER A 51 8.54 -6.75 -8.76
CA SER A 51 7.24 -6.56 -8.13
C SER A 51 7.11 -7.35 -6.82
N PHE A 52 7.71 -8.55 -6.73
CA PHE A 52 7.82 -9.30 -5.49
C PHE A 52 8.68 -8.58 -4.45
N VAL A 53 9.87 -8.11 -4.84
CA VAL A 53 10.77 -7.35 -3.95
C VAL A 53 10.09 -6.07 -3.46
N ASN A 54 9.39 -5.37 -4.35
CA ASN A 54 8.64 -4.17 -3.98
C ASN A 54 7.54 -4.48 -2.95
N ALA A 55 6.76 -5.54 -3.15
CA ALA A 55 5.75 -5.97 -2.19
C ALA A 55 6.36 -6.37 -0.84
N PHE A 56 7.51 -7.04 -0.83
CA PHE A 56 8.20 -7.40 0.40
C PHE A 56 8.72 -6.18 1.18
N ILE A 57 9.36 -5.23 0.49
CA ILE A 57 9.89 -4.01 1.10
C ILE A 57 8.75 -3.16 1.68
N THR A 58 7.68 -2.97 0.91
CA THR A 58 6.53 -2.17 1.34
C THR A 58 5.83 -2.83 2.54
N PHE A 59 5.73 -4.17 2.59
CA PHE A 59 5.24 -4.89 3.76
C PHE A 59 6.09 -4.64 5.01
N LEU A 60 7.42 -4.68 4.89
CA LEU A 60 8.33 -4.39 6.01
C LEU A 60 8.17 -2.94 6.50
N LEU A 61 8.05 -1.98 5.58
CA LEU A 61 7.84 -0.58 5.91
C LEU A 61 6.52 -0.35 6.64
N LEU A 62 5.44 -0.98 6.17
CA LEU A 62 4.16 -0.92 6.84
C LEU A 62 4.25 -1.51 8.25
N THR A 63 4.88 -2.68 8.39
CA THR A 63 5.11 -3.30 9.70
C THR A 63 5.88 -2.37 10.63
N ASN A 64 6.92 -1.71 10.13
CA ASN A 64 7.70 -0.74 10.89
C ASN A 64 6.85 0.47 11.35
N VAL A 65 5.91 0.93 10.53
CA VAL A 65 4.95 1.99 10.92
C VAL A 65 4.12 1.55 12.12
N PHE A 66 3.57 0.34 12.08
CA PHE A 66 2.74 -0.19 13.16
C PHE A 66 3.53 -0.47 14.44
N VAL A 67 4.76 -0.97 14.34
CA VAL A 67 5.63 -1.23 15.49
C VAL A 67 6.13 0.08 16.11
N SER A 68 6.63 1.01 15.28
CA SER A 68 7.22 2.26 15.76
C SER A 68 6.16 3.25 16.27
N GLN A 69 4.91 3.13 15.80
CA GLN A 69 3.80 4.04 16.09
C GLN A 69 4.10 5.52 15.74
N LYS A 70 5.12 5.77 14.92
CA LYS A 70 5.55 7.10 14.48
C LYS A 70 4.95 7.41 13.11
N VAL A 71 4.22 8.53 13.03
CA VAL A 71 3.55 8.97 11.80
C VAL A 71 4.55 9.21 10.65
N ASN A 72 5.76 9.68 10.95
CA ASN A 72 6.79 9.92 9.94
C ASN A 72 7.23 8.64 9.19
N MET A 73 7.03 7.46 9.77
CA MET A 73 7.37 6.20 9.12
C MET A 73 6.43 5.86 7.95
N TYR A 74 5.25 6.50 7.84
CA TYR A 74 4.36 6.33 6.69
C TYR A 74 4.95 6.92 5.41
N ILE A 75 5.81 7.94 5.51
CA ILE A 75 6.37 8.67 4.35
C ILE A 75 7.10 7.73 3.35
N PRO A 76 8.10 6.93 3.77
CA PRO A 76 8.80 6.03 2.84
C PRO A 76 7.86 5.00 2.22
N TYR A 77 6.88 4.53 2.99
CA TYR A 77 5.87 3.60 2.49
C TYR A 77 5.00 4.24 1.39
N ILE A 78 4.45 5.44 1.64
CA ILE A 78 3.58 6.17 0.70
C ILE A 78 4.32 6.47 -0.60
N ILE A 79 5.60 6.80 -0.53
CA ILE A 79 6.43 7.06 -1.73
C ILE A 79 6.59 5.79 -2.56
N LEU A 80 6.92 4.65 -1.94
CA LEU A 80 7.15 3.40 -2.64
C LEU A 80 5.88 2.81 -3.25
N GLU A 81 4.79 2.73 -2.49
CA GLU A 81 3.50 2.27 -3.06
C GLU A 81 2.95 3.27 -4.08
N GLY A 82 3.12 4.57 -3.86
CA GLY A 82 2.73 5.60 -4.83
C GLY A 82 3.47 5.42 -6.16
N ASN A 83 4.77 5.16 -6.12
CA ASN A 83 5.54 4.82 -7.32
C ASN A 83 5.03 3.54 -7.99
N ALA A 84 4.69 2.51 -7.21
CA ALA A 84 4.14 1.27 -7.76
C ALA A 84 2.80 1.50 -8.47
N VAL A 85 1.93 2.37 -7.93
CA VAL A 85 0.67 2.80 -8.57
C VAL A 85 0.96 3.50 -9.90
N ILE A 86 1.87 4.49 -9.92
CA ILE A 86 2.20 5.27 -11.11
C ILE A 86 2.80 4.37 -12.21
N VAL A 87 3.75 3.52 -11.85
CA VAL A 87 4.35 2.55 -12.78
C VAL A 87 3.29 1.61 -13.33
N SER A 88 2.37 1.13 -12.48
CA SER A 88 1.28 0.26 -12.93
C SER A 88 0.36 0.95 -13.94
N ILE A 89 0.03 2.24 -13.72
CA ILE A 89 -0.75 3.03 -14.69
C ILE A 89 0.02 3.21 -16.00
N ALA A 90 1.30 3.57 -15.92
CA ALA A 90 2.14 3.83 -17.09
C ALA A 90 2.34 2.57 -17.94
N LEU A 91 2.36 1.40 -17.32
CA LEU A 91 2.50 0.11 -18.02
C LEU A 91 1.20 -0.41 -18.60
N LEU A 92 0.04 0.03 -18.10
CA LEU A 92 -1.29 -0.43 -18.51
C LEU A 92 -1.53 -0.47 -20.03
N PRO A 93 -1.15 0.55 -20.85
CA PRO A 93 -1.34 0.51 -22.30
C PRO A 93 -0.42 -0.47 -23.03
N PHE A 94 0.65 -0.95 -22.38
CA PHE A 94 1.65 -1.84 -22.98
C PHE A 94 1.40 -3.33 -22.65
N VAL A 95 0.38 -3.65 -21.84
CA VAL A 95 0.10 -5.04 -21.45
C VAL A 95 -0.90 -5.68 -22.40
N GLY A 96 -0.48 -6.76 -23.08
CA GLY A 96 -1.28 -7.45 -24.11
C GLY A 96 -2.61 -8.06 -23.65
N LYS A 97 -2.88 -8.14 -22.33
CA LYS A 97 -4.16 -8.57 -21.74
C LYS A 97 -4.51 -7.70 -20.54
N GLY A 98 -4.95 -6.47 -20.81
CA GLY A 98 -5.24 -5.45 -19.80
C GLY A 98 -6.17 -5.91 -18.67
N TYR A 99 -7.13 -6.81 -18.92
CA TYR A 99 -8.08 -7.29 -17.91
C TYR A 99 -7.44 -8.12 -16.79
N HIS A 100 -6.44 -8.96 -17.08
CA HIS A 100 -5.70 -9.69 -16.05
C HIS A 100 -4.77 -8.77 -15.26
N PHE A 101 -4.21 -7.77 -15.94
CA PHE A 101 -3.38 -6.76 -15.31
C PHE A 101 -4.19 -5.84 -14.40
N ILE A 102 -5.40 -5.44 -14.81
CA ILE A 102 -6.35 -4.66 -13.98
C ILE A 102 -6.72 -5.43 -12.71
N ALA A 103 -6.95 -6.74 -12.80
CA ALA A 103 -7.24 -7.56 -11.62
C ALA A 103 -6.10 -7.56 -10.60
N PHE A 104 -4.85 -7.42 -11.06
CA PHE A 104 -3.67 -7.27 -10.21
C PHE A 104 -3.50 -5.84 -9.67
N VAL A 105 -3.80 -4.84 -10.49
CA VAL A 105 -3.62 -3.42 -10.18
C VAL A 105 -4.70 -2.86 -9.25
N CYS A 106 -5.94 -3.37 -9.32
CA CYS A 106 -7.05 -2.92 -8.47
C CYS A 106 -6.76 -3.03 -6.96
N PRO A 107 -6.30 -4.19 -6.42
CA PRO A 107 -5.92 -4.30 -5.01
C PRO A 107 -4.86 -3.28 -4.59
N LEU A 108 -3.89 -3.00 -5.46
CA LEU A 108 -2.81 -2.05 -5.22
C LEU A 108 -3.33 -0.61 -5.09
N PHE A 109 -4.30 -0.21 -5.92
CA PHE A 109 -4.98 1.08 -5.77
C PHE A 109 -5.79 1.18 -4.47
N ILE A 110 -6.59 0.16 -4.18
CA ILE A 110 -7.45 0.16 -2.98
C ILE A 110 -6.60 0.26 -1.71
N GLU A 111 -5.51 -0.50 -1.66
CA GLU A 111 -4.54 -0.45 -0.56
C GLU A 111 -3.92 0.94 -0.41
N TYR A 112 -3.45 1.53 -1.51
CA TYR A 112 -2.84 2.85 -1.49
C TYR A 112 -3.79 3.93 -0.96
N PHE A 113 -5.04 3.96 -1.43
CA PHE A 113 -6.04 4.92 -0.96
C PHE A 113 -6.43 4.69 0.52
N LEU A 114 -6.53 3.44 0.97
CA LEU A 114 -6.75 3.12 2.37
C LEU A 114 -5.63 3.66 3.26
N ILE A 115 -4.38 3.65 2.78
CA ILE A 115 -3.23 4.12 3.53
C ILE A 115 -3.17 5.63 3.58
N LEU A 116 -3.48 6.31 2.47
CA LEU A 116 -3.63 7.76 2.49
C LEU A 116 -4.73 8.19 3.47
N TYR A 117 -5.85 7.47 3.51
CA TYR A 117 -6.93 7.71 4.46
C TYR A 117 -6.49 7.49 5.91
N ALA A 118 -5.80 6.39 6.20
CA ALA A 118 -5.27 6.10 7.54
C ALA A 118 -4.23 7.15 7.98
N PHE A 119 -3.33 7.52 7.08
CA PHE A 119 -2.28 8.52 7.31
C PHE A 119 -2.85 9.91 7.63
N ASP A 120 -3.84 10.39 6.85
CA ASP A 120 -4.50 11.67 7.12
C ASP A 120 -5.15 11.70 8.52
N LYS A 121 -5.82 10.60 8.90
CA LYS A 121 -6.42 10.46 10.22
C LYS A 121 -5.36 10.46 11.34
N ASP A 122 -4.27 9.73 11.15
CA ASP A 122 -3.21 9.62 12.15
C ASP A 122 -2.40 10.92 12.30
N ILE A 123 -2.15 11.65 11.21
CA ILE A 123 -1.55 13.00 11.26
C ILE A 123 -2.45 13.96 12.04
N LYS A 124 -3.74 14.01 11.71
CA LYS A 124 -4.69 14.90 12.43
C LYS A 124 -4.70 14.59 13.92
N THR A 125 -4.66 13.32 14.27
CA THR A 125 -4.59 12.87 15.66
C THR A 125 -3.25 13.26 16.32
N ALA A 126 -2.12 13.12 15.63
CA ALA A 126 -0.82 13.50 16.15
C ALA A 126 -0.70 15.02 16.38
N LYS A 127 -1.13 15.83 15.40
CA LYS A 127 -1.18 17.30 15.52
C LYS A 127 -2.11 17.75 16.65
N TYR A 128 -3.20 17.03 16.85
CA TYR A 128 -4.10 17.30 17.97
C TYR A 128 -3.43 17.06 19.32
N VAL A 129 -2.79 15.90 19.52
CA VAL A 129 -2.04 15.58 20.76
C VAL A 129 -0.94 16.60 21.01
N GLU A 130 -0.26 17.06 19.96
CA GLU A 130 0.76 18.11 20.07
C GLU A 130 0.13 19.46 20.48
N ALA A 131 -0.98 19.87 19.87
CA ALA A 131 -1.69 21.10 20.23
C ALA A 131 -2.25 21.08 21.67
N GLN A 132 -2.62 19.89 22.20
CA GLN A 132 -3.01 19.74 23.61
C GLN A 132 -1.86 20.08 24.56
N LYS A 133 -0.60 19.73 24.21
CA LYS A 133 0.58 20.08 25.02
C LYS A 133 0.77 21.60 25.14
N PHE A 134 0.28 22.35 24.16
CA PHE A 134 0.32 23.82 24.15
C PHE A 134 -0.95 24.47 24.71
N GLY A 135 -1.90 23.70 25.27
CA GLY A 135 -3.13 24.23 25.90
C GLY A 135 -4.22 24.69 24.91
N LEU A 136 -4.08 24.43 23.60
CA LEU A 136 -4.97 24.96 22.55
C LEU A 136 -6.21 24.09 22.30
N ASN A 137 -6.78 23.47 23.35
CA ASN A 137 -7.72 22.34 23.24
C ASN A 137 -8.94 22.57 22.32
N VAL A 138 -9.63 23.71 22.43
CA VAL A 138 -10.91 23.94 21.71
C VAL A 138 -10.69 24.48 20.30
N LEU A 139 -9.72 25.38 20.12
CA LEU A 139 -9.36 25.92 18.81
C LEU A 139 -8.72 24.85 17.92
N ALA A 140 -7.85 23.99 18.49
CA ALA A 140 -7.22 22.90 17.76
C ALA A 140 -8.22 21.82 17.34
N GLN A 141 -9.21 21.46 18.18
CA GLN A 141 -10.28 20.53 17.80
C GLN A 141 -11.09 21.04 16.60
N ARG A 142 -11.47 22.33 16.63
CA ARG A 142 -12.25 22.95 15.54
C ARG A 142 -11.43 23.07 14.26
N ALA A 143 -10.17 23.50 14.36
CA ALA A 143 -9.28 23.68 13.21
C ALA A 143 -8.94 22.35 12.52
N LEU A 144 -8.73 21.27 13.29
CA LEU A 144 -8.34 19.96 12.76
C LEU A 144 -9.51 19.03 12.44
N LYS A 145 -10.77 19.46 12.70
CA LYS A 145 -12.01 18.67 12.54
C LYS A 145 -11.91 17.27 13.16
N VAL A 146 -11.33 17.17 14.35
CA VAL A 146 -11.16 15.89 15.06
C VAL A 146 -12.34 15.69 16.02
N SER A 147 -13.19 14.68 15.79
CA SER A 147 -14.18 14.27 16.78
C SER A 147 -13.56 13.24 17.73
N LEU A 148 -13.27 13.64 18.97
CA LEU A 148 -12.94 12.67 20.01
C LEU A 148 -14.21 11.93 20.43
N LYS A 149 -14.33 10.64 20.10
CA LYS A 149 -15.04 9.72 21.00
C LYS A 149 -14.10 9.52 22.19
N LEU A 150 -14.32 10.28 23.25
CA LEU A 150 -13.75 9.99 24.56
C LEU A 150 -14.20 8.57 24.93
N ILE A 151 -13.31 7.60 24.74
CA ILE A 151 -13.42 6.32 25.43
C ILE A 151 -12.98 6.65 26.86
N ARG A 152 -13.98 6.84 27.74
CA ARG A 152 -13.79 6.78 29.19
C ARG A 152 -13.45 5.37 29.59
#